data_AF-A0A732ISV9-F1
#
_entry.id   AF-A0A732ISV9-F1
#
_cell.length_a   1.000
_cell.length_b   1.000
_cell.length_c   1.000
_cell.angle_alpha   90.00
_cell.angle_beta   90.00
_cell.angle_gamma   90.00
#
_symmetry.space_group_name_H-M   'P 1'
#
loop_
_entity.id
_entity.type
_entity.pdbx_description
1 polymer ?
#
loop_
_entity_poly.entity_id
_entity_poly.type
_entity_poly.pdbx_seq_one_letter_code
_entity_poly.pdbx_strand_id
1 'polypeptide(L)'
;FYPGQERYDTYSGRVVRRFKGSMEEWQAMGVMNYEMESATLLTMCASQGLRAGMVAGVIVNRTQQEIPNAETMKQTESHAVKIVVEAARRLL
;
A
#
# COMPACT_ATOMS: atom_id res chain seq x y z
N PHE A 1 0.38 0.07 10.26
CA PHE A 1 0.31 -1.38 9.98
C PHE A 1 -0.89 -2.09 10.62
N TYR A 2 -1.12 -1.99 11.94
CA TYR A 2 -2.20 -2.75 12.60
C TYR A 2 -3.58 -2.04 12.63
N PRO A 3 -3.98 -1.27 13.68
CA PRO A 3 -5.38 -0.82 13.80
C PRO A 3 -5.82 0.14 12.70
N GLY A 4 -4.89 0.87 12.08
CA GLY A 4 -5.18 1.75 10.94
C GLY A 4 -5.39 1.02 9.60
N GLN A 5 -5.03 -0.27 9.51
CA GLN A 5 -5.40 -1.16 8.40
C GLN A 5 -6.41 -2.23 8.86
N GLU A 6 -7.05 -1.96 10.01
CA GLU A 6 -8.11 -2.80 10.57
C GLU A 6 -7.75 -4.28 10.79
N ARG A 7 -6.52 -4.53 11.28
CA ARG A 7 -6.10 -5.86 11.74
C ARG A 7 -6.50 -6.12 13.20
N TYR A 8 -7.05 -7.30 13.46
CA TYR A 8 -7.53 -7.73 14.78
C TYR A 8 -6.66 -8.83 15.43
N ASP A 9 -5.82 -9.50 14.65
CA ASP A 9 -4.78 -10.47 15.07
C ASP A 9 -3.59 -9.75 15.75
N THR A 10 -3.89 -9.01 16.81
CA THR A 10 -2.96 -8.16 17.54
C THR A 10 -2.98 -8.50 19.02
N TYR A 11 -1.97 -8.06 19.77
CA TYR A 11 -1.90 -8.25 21.22
C TYR A 11 -3.21 -7.89 21.96
N SER A 12 -3.86 -6.78 21.58
CA SER A 12 -5.07 -6.29 22.27
C SER A 12 -6.39 -6.72 21.63
N GLY A 13 -6.36 -7.25 20.41
CA GLY A 13 -7.57 -7.53 19.63
C GLY A 13 -8.45 -6.30 19.31
N ARG A 14 -7.98 -5.07 19.60
CA ARG A 14 -8.82 -3.87 19.59
C ARG A 14 -8.45 -2.90 18.48
N VAL A 15 -9.47 -2.47 17.73
CA VAL A 15 -9.43 -1.31 16.82
C VAL A 15 -10.19 -0.13 17.46
N VAL A 16 -9.64 1.08 17.36
CA VAL A 16 -10.29 2.32 17.86
C VAL A 16 -11.50 2.69 17.00
N ARG A 17 -12.53 3.30 17.59
CA ARG A 17 -13.83 3.59 16.95
C ARG A 17 -13.74 4.13 15.52
N ARG A 18 -12.82 5.07 15.27
CA ARG A 18 -12.63 5.71 13.95
C ARG A 18 -12.28 4.73 12.82
N PHE A 19 -11.64 3.60 13.11
CA PHE A 19 -11.17 2.65 12.09
C PHE A 19 -12.02 1.37 12.00
N LYS A 20 -13.04 1.21 12.83
CA LYS A 20 -13.94 0.04 12.75
C LYS A 20 -14.86 0.18 11.54
N GLY A 21 -14.89 -0.84 10.69
CA GLY A 21 -15.63 -0.85 9.42
C GLY A 21 -14.94 -0.07 8.30
N SER A 22 -13.74 0.48 8.54
CA SER A 22 -13.07 1.33 7.56
C SER A 22 -12.60 0.53 6.34
N MET A 23 -12.17 -0.72 6.51
CA MET A 23 -11.76 -1.56 5.38
C MET A 23 -12.87 -1.75 4.36
N GLU A 24 -14.08 -2.09 4.83
CA GLU A 24 -15.25 -2.28 3.96
C GLU A 24 -15.63 -0.96 3.26
N GLU A 25 -15.59 0.16 4.00
CA GLU A 25 -15.86 1.49 3.45
C GLU A 25 -14.88 1.85 2.32
N TRP A 26 -13.58 1.68 2.53
CA TRP A 26 -12.57 1.96 1.50
C TRP A 26 -12.69 1.02 0.30
N GLN A 27 -13.05 -0.25 0.51
CA GLN A 27 -13.34 -1.19 -0.56
C GLN A 27 -14.54 -0.73 -1.41
N ALA A 28 -15.63 -0.31 -0.77
CA ALA A 28 -16.80 0.21 -1.45
C ALA A 28 -16.52 1.50 -2.25
N MET A 29 -15.53 2.29 -1.80
CA MET A 29 -15.05 3.48 -2.51
C MET A 29 -14.05 3.16 -3.65
N GLY A 30 -13.67 1.89 -3.84
CA GLY A 30 -12.73 1.48 -4.89
C GLY A 30 -11.26 1.72 -4.58
N VAL A 31 -10.89 1.90 -3.29
CA VAL A 31 -9.48 1.99 -2.88
C VAL A 31 -8.80 0.64 -3.12
N MET A 32 -7.64 0.66 -3.79
CA MET A 32 -6.97 -0.56 -4.25
C MET A 32 -6.18 -1.28 -3.14
N ASN A 33 -5.46 -0.55 -2.30
CA ASN A 33 -4.51 -1.12 -1.34
C ASN A 33 -4.24 -0.18 -0.15
N TYR A 34 -3.60 -0.73 0.89
CA TYR A 34 -3.00 0.02 1.97
C TYR A 34 -1.48 0.07 1.84
N GLU A 35 -0.89 1.20 2.22
CA GLU A 35 0.55 1.43 2.41
C GLU A 35 0.73 2.50 3.51
N MET A 36 1.92 3.10 3.71
CA MET A 36 2.18 3.96 4.87
C MET A 36 2.93 5.26 4.59
N GLU A 37 3.28 5.57 3.35
CA GLU A 37 4.20 6.67 3.00
C GLU A 37 3.61 7.64 1.95
N SER A 38 2.72 7.16 1.08
CA SER A 38 2.29 7.87 -0.13
C SER A 38 1.54 9.16 0.16
N ALA A 39 0.69 9.18 1.19
CA ALA A 39 -0.04 10.38 1.57
C ALA A 39 0.92 11.53 1.90
N THR A 40 1.95 11.25 2.71
CA THR A 40 2.97 12.23 3.08
C THR A 40 3.79 12.65 1.86
N LEU A 41 4.30 11.69 1.07
CA LEU A 41 5.10 11.96 -0.13
C LEU A 41 4.36 12.85 -1.12
N LEU A 42 3.16 12.45 -1.52
CA LEU A 42 2.42 13.09 -2.60
C LEU A 42 1.92 14.47 -2.18
N THR A 43 1.41 14.63 -0.96
CA THR A 43 1.01 15.95 -0.46
C THR A 43 2.21 16.89 -0.35
N MET A 44 3.30 16.45 0.26
CA MET A 44 4.50 17.25 0.47
C MET A 44 5.14 17.72 -0.84
N CYS A 45 5.24 16.84 -1.84
CA CYS A 45 5.81 17.19 -3.12
C CYS A 45 4.90 18.13 -3.91
N ALA A 46 3.60 17.83 -3.96
CA ALA A 46 2.63 18.67 -4.69
C ALA A 46 2.56 20.09 -4.12
N SER A 47 2.65 20.26 -2.81
CA SER A 47 2.60 21.60 -2.18
C SER A 47 3.91 22.38 -2.27
N GLN A 48 5.01 21.74 -2.68
CA GLN A 48 6.34 22.35 -2.77
C GLN A 48 6.88 22.44 -4.20
N GLY A 49 6.02 22.25 -5.21
CA GLY A 49 6.41 22.34 -6.62
C GLY A 49 7.32 21.20 -7.09
N LEU A 50 7.30 20.05 -6.41
CA LEU A 50 8.09 18.88 -6.76
C LEU A 50 7.24 17.84 -7.50
N ARG A 51 7.86 17.10 -8.42
CA ARG A 51 7.23 15.95 -9.09
C ARG A 51 7.45 14.69 -8.25
N ALA A 52 6.40 13.90 -8.02
CA ALA A 52 6.47 12.62 -7.33
C ALA A 52 5.53 11.59 -7.98
N GLY A 53 5.83 10.30 -7.77
CA GLY A 53 5.01 9.18 -8.22
C GLY A 53 5.29 7.94 -7.36
N MET A 54 4.38 6.98 -7.40
CA MET A 54 4.47 5.73 -6.63
C MET A 54 4.12 4.54 -7.52
N VAL A 55 4.87 3.44 -7.36
CA VAL A 55 4.55 2.12 -7.90
C VAL A 55 4.67 1.09 -6.79
N ALA A 56 3.76 0.11 -6.76
CA ALA A 56 3.77 -0.96 -5.78
C ALA A 56 3.50 -2.31 -6.46
N GLY A 57 4.19 -3.35 -6.00
CA GLY A 57 3.92 -4.73 -6.39
C GLY A 57 2.96 -5.38 -5.39
N VAL A 58 1.91 -6.05 -5.88
CA VAL A 58 0.93 -6.73 -5.02
C VAL A 58 1.49 -8.08 -4.59
N ILE A 59 1.77 -8.23 -3.29
CA ILE A 59 2.28 -9.49 -2.71
C ILE A 59 1.19 -10.30 -2.00
N VAL A 60 0.07 -9.68 -1.64
CA VAL A 60 -0.99 -10.29 -0.83
C VAL A 60 -2.34 -9.65 -1.15
N ASN A 61 -3.42 -10.43 -1.07
CA ASN A 61 -4.79 -9.93 -1.18
C ASN A 61 -5.57 -10.31 0.08
N ARG A 62 -5.96 -9.29 0.85
CA ARG A 62 -6.67 -9.45 2.13
C ARG A 62 -8.08 -10.03 2.01
N THR A 63 -8.64 -10.16 0.81
CA THR A 63 -9.93 -10.82 0.57
C THR A 63 -9.83 -12.32 0.34
N GLN A 64 -8.61 -12.86 0.21
CA GLN A 64 -8.37 -14.27 -0.11
C GLN A 64 -7.46 -14.95 0.91
N GLN A 65 -6.22 -14.48 1.04
CA GLN A 65 -5.23 -15.08 1.94
C GLN A 65 -4.15 -14.06 2.32
N GLU A 66 -3.74 -14.05 3.59
CA GLU A 66 -2.73 -13.11 4.10
C GLU A 66 -1.29 -13.64 4.10
N ILE A 67 -1.07 -14.94 3.86
CA ILE A 67 0.29 -15.52 3.79
C ILE A 67 0.77 -15.51 2.33
N PRO A 68 1.76 -14.67 2.00
CA PRO A 68 2.27 -14.59 0.64
C PRO A 68 3.23 -15.77 0.33
N ASN A 69 3.27 -16.19 -0.94
CA ASN A 69 4.25 -17.15 -1.42
C ASN A 69 5.62 -16.47 -1.57
N ALA A 70 6.66 -17.03 -0.95
CA ALA A 70 8.01 -16.45 -0.92
C ALA A 70 8.64 -16.26 -2.31
N GLU A 71 8.43 -17.20 -3.22
CA GLU A 71 8.94 -17.11 -4.58
C GLU A 71 8.21 -16.02 -5.36
N THR A 72 6.87 -15.97 -5.27
CA THR A 72 6.05 -14.94 -5.91
C THR A 72 6.40 -13.54 -5.39
N MET A 73 6.65 -13.37 -4.09
CA MET A 73 7.08 -12.08 -3.53
C MET A 73 8.36 -11.58 -4.18
N LYS A 74 9.39 -12.45 -4.28
CA LYS A 74 10.69 -12.09 -4.85
C LYS A 74 10.57 -11.72 -6.33
N GLN A 75 9.72 -12.41 -7.08
CA GLN A 75 9.44 -12.09 -8.48
C GLN A 75 8.72 -10.74 -8.61
N THR A 76 7.69 -10.50 -7.80
CA THR A 76 6.94 -9.24 -7.78
C THR A 76 7.82 -8.05 -7.42
N GLU A 77 8.70 -8.19 -6.44
CA GLU A 77 9.70 -7.17 -6.08
C GLU A 77 10.60 -6.85 -7.28
N SER A 78 11.18 -7.87 -7.91
CA SER A 78 12.04 -7.71 -9.09
C SER A 78 11.31 -7.00 -10.25
N HIS A 79 10.02 -7.27 -10.44
CA HIS A 79 9.20 -6.61 -11.45
C HIS A 79 8.96 -5.14 -11.12
N ALA A 80 8.57 -4.81 -9.88
CA ALA A 80 8.34 -3.42 -9.46
C ALA A 80 9.62 -2.57 -9.62
N VAL A 81 10.78 -3.13 -9.27
CA VAL A 81 12.09 -2.46 -9.45
C VAL A 81 12.39 -2.18 -10.93
N LYS A 82 12.15 -3.14 -11.83
CA LYS A 82 12.33 -2.92 -13.28
C LYS A 82 11.44 -1.79 -13.80
N ILE A 83 10.18 -1.73 -13.34
CA ILE A 83 9.23 -0.69 -13.73
C ILE A 83 9.72 0.70 -13.29
N VAL A 84 10.14 0.85 -12.02
CA VAL A 84 10.56 2.18 -11.53
C VAL A 84 11.87 2.66 -12.17
N VAL A 85 12.81 1.75 -12.47
CA VAL A 85 14.04 2.10 -13.20
C VAL A 85 13.73 2.57 -14.63
N GLU A 86 12.81 1.91 -15.31
CA GLU A 86 12.36 2.34 -16.64
C GLU A 86 11.59 3.66 -16.60
N ALA A 87 10.74 3.87 -15.60
CA ALA A 87 10.05 5.14 -15.40
C ALA A 87 11.05 6.29 -15.17
N ALA A 88 12.08 6.08 -14.35
CA ALA A 88 13.12 7.07 -14.11
C ALA A 88 13.85 7.44 -15.42
N ARG A 89 14.23 6.46 -16.25
CA ARG A 89 14.88 6.70 -17.55
C ARG A 89 14.06 7.61 -18.47
N ARG A 90 12.73 7.54 -18.42
CA ARG A 90 11.82 8.35 -19.25
C ARG A 90 11.58 9.77 -18.73
N LEU A 91 12.05 10.08 -17.53
CA LEU A 91 11.82 11.35 -16.84
C LEU A 91 13.08 12.19 -16.65
N LEU A 92 14.24 11.66 -17.09
CA LEU A 92 15.50 12.39 -17.28
C LEU A 92 15.42 13.24 -18.55
#